data_AF-A0A5D6XI07-F1
#
_entry.id   AF-A0A5D6XI07-F1
#
_cell.length_a   1.000
_cell.length_b   1.000
_cell.length_c   1.000
_cell.angle_alpha   90.00
_cell.angle_beta   90.00
_cell.angle_gamma   90.00
#
_symmetry.space_group_name_H-M   'P 1'
#
loop_
_entity.id
_entity.type
_entity.pdbx_description
1 polymer ?
#
loop_
_entity_poly.entity_id
_entity_poly.type
_entity_poly.pdbx_seq_one_letter_code
_entity_poly.pdbx_strand_id
1 'polypeptide(L)'
;MLLQPNAADSSYGSIAAPQPANTASSLDPTSTRSLLDWLLFTRAARVNAELQHRNLELETLLPPEAANATAACAARLSFQLDARNRPLWMALLLSYANSLALCGVGQLVMAAYAVFAPVVLHQVVLGFSVESAEQLDRAALGGWCLAFFGFRTLNVFVTTQVSFATNQIWLRLTAAIRSVVFSKAMRKCAHLQRSEGAEDAAAHKAVDINNLVNSDATDVVMATLKVHSLWLLPLQIAVVTFLLYSVLDVAAFAGVAVIAVSLFGNYLLSKKMATSDNGAASTPAVCVVDGTFSWSDPSASALSQFLLRNIDLVRDAKHSRGTDGHEVVEL
;
A
#
# COMPACT_ATOMS: atom_id res chain seq x y z
N MET A 1 39.15 61.61 17.00
CA MET A 1 38.09 61.27 16.03
C MET A 1 38.80 60.83 14.77
N LEU A 2 38.91 59.55 14.39
CA LEU A 2 37.92 58.49 14.35
C LEU A 2 38.62 57.13 14.52
N LEU A 3 38.15 56.31 15.44
CA LEU A 3 38.33 54.86 15.43
C LEU A 3 37.02 54.28 14.93
N GLN A 4 37.04 53.56 13.81
CA GLN A 4 35.95 52.68 13.42
C GLN A 4 36.56 51.33 13.01
N PRO A 5 36.24 50.24 13.73
CA PRO A 5 36.77 48.91 13.44
C PRO A 5 35.96 48.21 12.35
N ASN A 6 36.67 47.33 11.65
CA ASN A 6 36.22 46.39 10.63
C ASN A 6 35.05 45.54 11.14
N ALA A 7 33.87 45.66 10.51
CA ALA A 7 32.74 44.76 10.76
C ALA A 7 32.78 43.63 9.75
N ALA A 8 32.93 42.42 10.27
CA ALA A 8 33.03 41.18 9.53
C ALA A 8 31.78 40.90 8.68
N ASP A 9 32.02 40.44 7.46
CA ASP A 9 31.05 39.75 6.61
C ASP A 9 30.44 38.55 7.36
N SER A 10 29.20 38.73 7.79
CA SER A 10 28.31 37.64 8.19
C SER A 10 27.18 37.59 7.17
N SER A 11 27.50 37.08 5.98
CA SER A 11 26.53 36.61 5.00
C SER A 11 25.94 35.29 5.50
N TYR A 12 25.00 35.38 6.44
CA TYR A 12 24.02 34.31 6.65
C TYR A 12 22.90 34.57 5.66
N GLY A 13 22.81 33.73 4.63
CA GLY A 13 21.75 33.78 3.63
C GLY A 13 20.38 33.71 4.29
N SER A 14 19.73 34.86 4.45
CA SER A 14 18.30 34.91 4.73
C SER A 14 17.60 34.37 3.48
N ILE A 15 16.96 33.20 3.60
CA ILE A 15 15.99 32.75 2.61
C ILE A 15 14.95 33.86 2.53
N ALA A 16 14.88 34.55 1.38
CA ALA A 16 13.84 35.53 1.12
C ALA A 16 12.50 34.81 1.31
N ALA A 17 11.65 35.36 2.18
CA ALA A 17 10.28 34.87 2.31
C ALA A 17 9.64 34.90 0.92
N PRO A 18 8.97 33.82 0.46
CA PRO A 18 8.34 33.80 -0.85
C PRO A 18 7.36 34.97 -0.94
N GLN A 19 7.56 35.85 -1.94
CA GLN A 19 6.54 36.84 -2.24
C GLN A 19 5.24 36.09 -2.57
N PRO A 20 4.08 36.51 -2.01
CA PRO A 20 2.81 35.89 -2.37
C PRO A 20 2.54 36.23 -3.84
N ALA A 21 2.81 35.29 -4.73
CA ALA A 21 2.35 35.38 -6.10
C ALA A 21 0.81 35.50 -6.04
N ASN A 22 0.29 36.60 -6.57
CA ASN A 22 -1.14 36.94 -6.63
C ASN A 22 -2.01 35.93 -7.42
N THR A 23 -1.50 34.75 -7.74
CA THR A 23 -2.14 33.66 -8.48
C THR A 23 -2.59 32.49 -7.61
N ALA A 24 -2.29 32.48 -6.30
CA ALA A 24 -2.80 31.47 -5.36
C ALA A 24 -4.31 31.61 -5.06
N SER A 25 -4.97 32.67 -5.56
CA SER A 25 -6.38 32.97 -5.33
C SER A 25 -7.36 32.12 -6.15
N SER A 26 -6.93 31.45 -7.23
CA SER A 26 -7.83 30.61 -8.06
C SER A 26 -7.87 29.13 -7.66
N LEU A 27 -6.98 28.69 -6.77
CA LEU A 27 -6.92 27.33 -6.21
C LEU A 27 -6.96 27.39 -4.68
N ASP A 28 -7.93 28.10 -4.14
CA ASP A 28 -8.11 28.19 -2.69
C ASP A 28 -8.46 26.79 -2.13
N PRO A 29 -7.61 26.19 -1.27
CA PRO A 29 -7.85 24.86 -0.69
C PRO A 29 -9.07 24.83 0.24
N THR A 30 -9.61 26.00 0.60
CA THR A 30 -10.76 26.15 1.49
C THR A 30 -12.11 26.20 0.78
N SER A 31 -12.12 26.21 -0.56
CA SER A 31 -13.37 26.22 -1.33
C SER A 31 -14.19 24.95 -1.07
N THR A 32 -15.35 25.15 -0.45
CA THR A 32 -16.36 24.17 -0.05
C THR A 32 -16.45 23.01 -1.06
N ARG A 33 -16.08 21.81 -0.61
CA ARG A 33 -16.16 20.58 -1.42
C ARG A 33 -17.62 20.34 -1.82
N SER A 34 -17.96 20.51 -3.09
CA SER A 34 -19.20 19.93 -3.60
C SER A 34 -19.07 18.40 -3.58
N LEU A 35 -20.13 17.69 -3.22
CA LEU A 35 -20.10 16.23 -3.13
C LEU A 35 -19.73 15.57 -4.48
N LEU A 36 -20.15 16.17 -5.59
CA LEU A 36 -19.80 15.71 -6.93
C LEU A 36 -18.32 15.93 -7.25
N ASP A 37 -17.71 17.03 -6.79
CA ASP A 37 -16.27 17.28 -6.96
C ASP A 37 -15.43 16.28 -6.15
N TRP A 38 -15.92 15.90 -4.97
CA TRP A 38 -15.32 14.85 -4.15
C TRP A 38 -15.50 13.45 -4.74
N LEU A 39 -16.66 13.16 -5.35
CA LEU A 39 -16.99 11.84 -5.88
C LEU A 39 -16.33 11.56 -7.25
N LEU A 40 -16.21 12.58 -8.09
CA LEU A 40 -15.64 12.46 -9.44
C LEU A 40 -14.17 12.89 -9.52
N PHE A 41 -13.56 13.32 -8.41
CA PHE A 41 -12.19 13.85 -8.38
C PHE A 41 -11.95 14.99 -9.38
N THR A 42 -12.97 15.77 -9.74
CA THR A 42 -12.85 16.78 -10.80
C THR A 42 -11.80 17.84 -10.49
N ARG A 43 -11.62 18.20 -9.22
CA ARG A 43 -10.55 19.07 -8.77
C ARG A 43 -9.17 18.48 -9.02
N ALA A 44 -8.97 17.21 -8.71
CA ALA A 44 -7.69 16.54 -8.97
C ALA A 44 -7.40 16.50 -10.48
N ALA A 45 -8.42 16.26 -11.31
CA ALA A 45 -8.28 16.32 -12.76
C ALA A 45 -7.90 17.73 -13.26
N ARG A 46 -8.51 18.78 -12.71
CA ARG A 46 -8.16 20.18 -13.04
C ARG A 46 -6.73 20.54 -12.62
N VAL A 47 -6.33 20.14 -11.41
CA VAL A 47 -4.97 20.31 -10.92
C VAL A 47 -3.99 19.59 -11.82
N ASN A 48 -4.27 18.33 -12.19
CA ASN A 48 -3.40 17.54 -13.05
C ASN A 48 -3.27 18.14 -14.45
N ALA A 49 -4.37 18.67 -15.01
CA ALA A 49 -4.35 19.36 -16.30
C ALA A 49 -3.47 20.63 -16.26
N GLU A 50 -3.58 21.43 -15.19
CA GLU A 50 -2.73 22.61 -15.00
C GLU A 50 -1.25 22.23 -14.79
N LEU A 51 -0.99 21.17 -14.01
CA LEU A 51 0.36 20.65 -13.77
C LEU A 51 0.99 20.05 -15.03
N GLN A 52 0.21 19.51 -15.96
CA GLN A 52 0.74 18.95 -17.20
C GLN A 52 1.29 20.04 -18.16
N HIS A 53 0.81 21.28 -18.01
CA HIS A 53 1.29 22.42 -18.79
C HIS A 53 2.44 23.19 -18.12
N ARG A 54 2.80 22.87 -16.86
CA ARG A 54 3.89 23.49 -16.11
C ARG A 54 4.97 22.45 -15.80
N ASN A 55 6.24 22.85 -15.76
CA ASN A 55 7.26 21.94 -15.18
C ASN A 55 6.93 21.75 -13.70
N LEU A 56 6.91 20.50 -13.22
CA LEU A 56 6.68 20.19 -11.81
C LEU A 56 7.87 20.66 -10.96
N GLU A 57 7.83 21.93 -10.57
CA GLU A 57 8.75 22.50 -9.58
C GLU A 57 8.13 22.37 -8.18
N LEU A 58 8.98 22.10 -7.17
CA LEU A 58 8.53 21.88 -5.79
C LEU A 58 7.68 23.03 -5.25
N GLU A 59 7.94 24.26 -5.70
CA GLU A 59 7.25 25.49 -5.30
C GLU A 59 5.82 25.61 -5.89
N THR A 60 5.52 24.84 -6.94
CA THR A 60 4.20 24.82 -7.59
C THR A 60 3.27 23.74 -7.04
N LEU A 61 3.75 22.90 -6.12
CA LEU A 61 2.93 21.88 -5.47
C LEU A 61 1.94 22.53 -4.48
N LEU A 62 0.71 22.01 -4.48
CA LEU A 62 -0.31 22.45 -3.54
C LEU A 62 0.09 22.07 -2.10
N PRO A 63 -0.14 22.97 -1.13
CA PRO A 63 0.09 22.65 0.26
C PRO A 63 -0.83 21.51 0.70
N PRO A 64 -0.36 20.62 1.59
CA PRO A 64 -1.19 19.53 2.10
C PRO A 64 -2.37 20.09 2.89
N GLU A 65 -3.54 19.46 2.72
CA GLU A 65 -4.74 19.76 3.52
C GLU A 65 -4.42 19.67 5.02
N ALA A 66 -4.96 20.57 5.84
CA ALA A 66 -4.66 20.65 7.27
C ALA A 66 -4.87 19.31 8.02
N ALA A 67 -5.86 18.51 7.61
CA ALA A 67 -6.12 17.18 8.16
C ALA A 67 -5.03 16.13 7.81
N ASN A 68 -4.30 16.35 6.73
CA ASN A 68 -3.20 15.50 6.25
C ASN A 68 -1.83 16.06 6.65
N ALA A 69 -1.79 17.22 7.32
CA ALA A 69 -0.55 17.80 7.80
C ALA A 69 0.12 16.86 8.82
N THR A 70 1.44 16.76 8.71
CA THR A 70 2.28 15.91 9.57
C THR A 70 2.10 16.26 11.05
N ALA A 71 2.00 17.54 11.40
CA ALA A 71 1.78 18.01 12.76
C ALA A 71 0.47 17.50 13.36
N ALA A 72 -0.63 17.54 12.60
CA ALA A 72 -1.93 17.05 13.05
C ALA A 72 -1.92 15.53 13.25
N CYS A 73 -1.30 14.80 12.32
CA CYS A 73 -1.16 13.34 12.40
C CYS A 73 -0.29 12.92 13.58
N ALA A 74 0.84 13.60 13.80
CA ALA A 74 1.75 13.35 14.90
C ALA A 74 1.09 13.64 16.26
N ALA A 75 0.38 14.76 16.39
CA ALA A 75 -0.32 15.13 17.62
C ALA A 75 -1.40 14.09 18.02
N ARG A 76 -2.12 13.54 17.02
CA ARG A 76 -3.13 12.51 17.26
C ARG A 76 -2.51 11.21 17.77
N LEU A 77 -1.35 10.82 17.23
CA LEU A 77 -0.63 9.63 17.66
C LEU A 77 0.05 9.81 19.02
N SER A 78 0.72 10.95 19.26
CA SER A 78 1.38 11.24 20.53
C SER A 78 0.39 11.29 21.69
N PHE A 79 -0.81 11.85 21.47
CA PHE A 79 -1.88 11.84 22.46
C PHE A 79 -2.26 10.40 22.89
N GLN A 80 -2.34 9.46 21.95
CA GLN A 80 -2.68 8.06 22.25
C GLN A 80 -1.53 7.30 22.93
N LEU A 81 -0.28 7.63 22.60
CA LEU A 81 0.90 7.04 23.22
C LEU A 81 1.08 7.53 24.67
N ASP A 82 1.04 8.84 24.88
CA ASP A 82 1.39 9.46 26.16
C ASP A 82 0.24 9.40 27.17
N ALA A 83 -1.02 9.58 26.75
CA ALA A 83 -2.16 9.60 27.68
C ALA A 83 -2.63 8.20 28.11
N ARG A 84 -2.33 7.14 27.33
CA ARG A 84 -2.87 5.79 27.56
C ARG A 84 -1.82 4.68 27.68
N ASN A 85 -0.53 4.98 27.57
CA ASN A 85 0.59 4.03 27.65
C ASN A 85 0.35 2.75 26.82
N ARG A 86 -0.15 2.92 25.60
CA ARG A 86 -0.52 1.81 24.70
C ARG A 86 0.71 1.36 23.89
N PRO A 87 0.81 0.07 23.53
CA PRO A 87 1.83 -0.35 22.58
C PRO A 87 1.62 0.34 21.22
N LEU A 88 2.71 0.63 20.51
CA LEU A 88 2.72 1.47 19.29
C LEU A 88 1.70 1.02 18.23
N TRP A 89 1.69 -0.28 17.91
CA TRP A 89 0.78 -0.86 16.92
C TRP A 89 -0.69 -0.69 17.30
N MET A 90 -1.01 -0.78 18.60
CA MET A 90 -2.37 -0.59 19.10
C MET A 90 -2.76 0.89 19.11
N ALA A 91 -1.84 1.78 19.46
CA ALA A 91 -2.06 3.23 19.39
C ALA A 91 -2.36 3.68 17.94
N LEU A 92 -1.66 3.08 16.96
CA LEU A 92 -1.88 3.32 15.53
C LEU A 92 -3.25 2.84 15.06
N LEU A 93 -3.59 1.58 15.35
CA LEU A 93 -4.90 1.03 14.99
C LEU A 93 -6.03 1.83 15.61
N LEU A 94 -5.93 2.19 16.89
CA LEU A 94 -7.01 2.87 17.61
C LEU A 94 -7.16 4.34 17.19
N SER A 95 -6.05 5.01 16.85
CA SER A 95 -6.06 6.40 16.38
C SER A 95 -6.88 6.58 15.09
N TYR A 96 -6.82 5.58 14.20
CA TYR A 96 -7.46 5.57 12.89
C TYR A 96 -8.56 4.50 12.76
N ALA A 97 -9.02 3.91 13.88
CA ALA A 97 -9.95 2.78 13.89
C ALA A 97 -11.25 3.07 13.14
N ASN A 98 -11.83 4.26 13.30
CA ASN A 98 -13.09 4.61 12.64
C ASN A 98 -12.93 4.66 11.11
N SER A 99 -11.81 5.22 10.62
CA SER A 99 -11.52 5.27 9.20
C SER A 99 -11.22 3.88 8.64
N LEU A 100 -10.46 3.07 9.38
CA LEU A 100 -10.17 1.68 9.04
C LEU A 100 -11.44 0.81 9.02
N ALA A 101 -12.35 1.02 9.96
CA ALA A 101 -13.64 0.32 10.01
C ALA A 101 -14.51 0.67 8.80
N LEU A 102 -14.57 1.94 8.41
CA LEU A 102 -15.31 2.38 7.23
C LEU A 102 -14.71 1.80 5.94
N CYS A 103 -13.38 1.82 5.79
CA CYS A 103 -12.68 1.17 4.69
C CYS A 103 -12.98 -0.34 4.68
N GLY A 104 -13.00 -0.98 5.85
CA GLY A 104 -13.28 -2.40 5.97
C GLY A 104 -14.70 -2.77 5.55
N VAL A 105 -15.71 -2.00 5.95
CA VAL A 105 -17.09 -2.16 5.46
C VAL A 105 -17.14 -1.99 3.94
N GLY A 106 -16.43 -0.99 3.40
CA GLY A 106 -16.31 -0.80 1.95
C GLY A 106 -15.70 -2.01 1.23
N GLN A 107 -14.66 -2.63 1.80
CA GLN A 107 -14.04 -3.86 1.28
C GLN A 107 -14.99 -5.05 1.28
N LEU A 108 -15.83 -5.21 2.32
CA LEU A 108 -16.85 -6.26 2.34
C LEU A 108 -17.92 -6.04 1.26
N VAL A 109 -18.35 -4.79 1.05
CA VAL A 109 -19.30 -4.46 -0.02
C VAL A 109 -18.71 -4.74 -1.39
N MET A 110 -17.44 -4.41 -1.61
CA MET A 110 -16.73 -4.74 -2.85
C MET A 110 -16.62 -6.26 -3.06
N ALA A 111 -16.31 -7.01 -2.01
CA ALA A 111 -16.24 -8.47 -2.08
C ALA A 111 -17.62 -9.09 -2.40
N ALA A 112 -18.68 -8.59 -1.78
CA ALA A 112 -20.04 -9.00 -2.09
C ALA A 112 -20.39 -8.74 -3.56
N TYR A 113 -20.07 -7.55 -4.06
CA TYR A 113 -20.27 -7.22 -5.47
C TYR A 113 -19.54 -8.20 -6.39
N ALA A 114 -18.31 -8.60 -6.06
CA ALA A 114 -17.52 -9.52 -6.89
C ALA A 114 -18.23 -10.88 -7.09
N VAL A 115 -18.99 -11.34 -6.09
CA VAL A 115 -19.82 -12.55 -6.17
C VAL A 115 -21.10 -12.30 -6.98
N PHE A 116 -21.71 -11.13 -6.83
CA PHE A 116 -22.92 -10.78 -7.58
C PHE A 116 -22.66 -10.53 -9.07
N ALA A 117 -21.51 -9.98 -9.44
CA ALA A 117 -21.18 -9.66 -10.83
C ALA A 117 -21.41 -10.82 -11.83
N PRO A 118 -20.91 -12.05 -11.60
CA PRO A 118 -21.18 -13.18 -12.48
C PRO A 118 -22.65 -13.62 -12.49
N VAL A 119 -23.36 -13.48 -11.36
CA VAL A 119 -24.79 -13.82 -11.27
C VAL A 119 -25.64 -12.88 -12.12
N VAL A 120 -25.38 -11.57 -12.04
CA VAL A 120 -26.10 -10.58 -12.87
C VAL A 120 -25.78 -10.80 -14.34
N LEU A 121 -24.52 -11.09 -14.68
CA LEU A 121 -24.13 -11.40 -16.05
C LEU A 121 -24.89 -12.62 -16.58
N HIS A 122 -25.03 -13.68 -15.79
CA HIS A 122 -25.77 -14.88 -16.17
C HIS A 122 -27.25 -14.57 -16.49
N GLN A 123 -27.91 -13.74 -15.68
CA GLN A 123 -29.30 -13.33 -15.93
C GLN A 123 -29.46 -12.50 -17.20
N VAL A 124 -28.51 -11.59 -17.46
CA VAL A 124 -28.48 -10.81 -18.71
C VAL A 124 -28.32 -11.75 -19.91
N VAL A 125 -27.38 -12.69 -19.86
CA VAL A 125 -27.14 -13.67 -20.93
C VAL A 125 -28.36 -14.57 -21.15
N LEU A 126 -29.05 -15.02 -20.10
CA LEU A 126 -30.29 -15.80 -20.25
C LEU A 126 -31.41 -14.99 -20.91
N GLY A 127 -31.50 -13.70 -20.60
CA GLY A 127 -32.41 -12.77 -21.29
C GLY A 127 -32.09 -12.61 -22.78
N PHE A 128 -30.81 -12.76 -23.17
CA PHE A 128 -30.38 -12.78 -24.57
C PHE A 128 -30.57 -14.13 -25.28
N SER A 129 -30.64 -15.25 -24.54
CA SER A 129 -30.72 -16.60 -25.11
C SER A 129 -32.15 -17.11 -25.34
N VAL A 130 -33.18 -16.29 -25.10
CA VAL A 130 -34.58 -16.68 -25.40
C VAL A 130 -34.78 -16.63 -26.92
N GLU A 131 -34.84 -17.81 -27.53
CA GLU A 131 -34.88 -18.03 -28.99
C GLU A 131 -36.19 -17.59 -29.71
N SER A 132 -37.24 -17.23 -28.98
CA SER A 132 -38.52 -16.84 -29.61
C SER A 132 -38.52 -15.38 -30.05
N ALA A 133 -38.16 -15.14 -31.31
CA ALA A 133 -38.15 -13.84 -31.99
C ALA A 133 -39.49 -13.06 -31.97
N GLU A 134 -40.61 -13.71 -31.61
CA GLU A 134 -41.94 -13.09 -31.51
C GLU A 134 -42.20 -12.38 -30.17
N GLN A 135 -41.37 -12.59 -29.14
CA GLN A 135 -41.53 -12.01 -27.79
C GLN A 135 -40.29 -11.23 -27.33
N LEU A 136 -39.36 -10.94 -28.24
CA LEU A 136 -38.15 -10.19 -27.92
C LEU A 136 -38.50 -8.71 -27.70
N ASP A 137 -38.86 -8.37 -26.47
CA ASP A 137 -39.07 -6.99 -26.05
C ASP A 137 -37.73 -6.26 -25.95
N ARG A 138 -37.39 -5.56 -27.05
CA ARG A 138 -36.18 -4.74 -27.18
C ARG A 138 -36.08 -3.68 -26.07
N ALA A 139 -37.21 -3.22 -25.52
CA ALA A 139 -37.23 -2.27 -24.42
C ALA A 139 -36.86 -2.93 -23.09
N ALA A 140 -37.40 -4.12 -22.78
CA ALA A 140 -37.04 -4.87 -21.59
C ALA A 140 -35.55 -5.28 -21.58
N LEU A 141 -35.04 -5.73 -22.73
CA LEU A 141 -33.65 -6.12 -22.88
C LEU A 141 -32.69 -4.91 -22.77
N GLY A 142 -33.06 -3.77 -23.35
CA GLY A 142 -32.36 -2.51 -23.13
C GLY A 142 -32.35 -2.08 -21.65
N GLY A 143 -33.46 -2.29 -20.94
CA GLY A 143 -33.58 -2.04 -19.50
C GLY A 143 -32.62 -2.88 -18.66
N TRP A 144 -32.51 -4.18 -18.92
CA TRP A 144 -31.56 -5.07 -18.23
C TRP A 144 -30.11 -4.70 -18.51
N CYS A 145 -29.77 -4.35 -19.76
CA CYS A 145 -28.44 -3.86 -20.11
C CYS A 145 -28.10 -2.55 -19.40
N LEU A 146 -29.04 -1.60 -19.33
CA LEU A 146 -28.84 -0.33 -18.64
C LEU A 146 -28.70 -0.53 -17.12
N ALA A 147 -29.49 -1.44 -16.53
CA ALA A 147 -29.37 -1.82 -15.13
C ALA A 147 -28.02 -2.45 -14.81
N PHE A 148 -27.54 -3.37 -15.66
CA PHE A 148 -26.21 -3.96 -15.55
C PHE A 148 -25.10 -2.90 -15.65
N PHE A 149 -25.20 -2.01 -16.64
CA PHE A 149 -24.27 -0.90 -16.80
C PHE A 149 -24.26 0.00 -15.57
N GLY A 150 -25.44 0.41 -15.08
CA GLY A 150 -25.58 1.23 -13.89
C GLY A 150 -24.98 0.58 -12.64
N PHE A 151 -25.21 -0.73 -12.45
CA PHE A 151 -24.63 -1.49 -11.34
C PHE A 151 -23.10 -1.57 -11.44
N ARG A 152 -22.56 -1.78 -12.65
CA ARG A 152 -21.12 -1.81 -12.91
C ARG A 152 -20.47 -0.46 -12.65
N THR A 153 -21.10 0.61 -13.12
CA THR A 153 -20.66 1.99 -12.90
C THR A 153 -20.63 2.33 -11.40
N LEU A 154 -21.69 2.00 -10.66
CA LEU A 154 -21.75 2.21 -9.22
C LEU A 154 -20.63 1.47 -8.49
N ASN A 155 -20.32 0.23 -8.88
CA ASN A 155 -19.22 -0.52 -8.30
C ASN A 155 -17.87 0.16 -8.51
N VAL A 156 -17.59 0.64 -9.71
CA VAL A 156 -16.34 1.37 -9.99
C VAL A 156 -16.24 2.61 -9.10
N PHE A 157 -17.33 3.35 -8.92
CA PHE A 157 -17.33 4.50 -8.00
C PHE A 157 -17.01 4.08 -6.55
N VAL A 158 -17.68 3.04 -6.04
CA VAL A 158 -17.44 2.57 -4.67
C VAL A 158 -16.00 2.08 -4.50
N THR A 159 -15.47 1.32 -5.45
CA THR A 159 -14.11 0.79 -5.37
C THR A 159 -13.09 1.92 -5.40
N THR A 160 -13.24 2.90 -6.30
CA THR A 160 -12.36 4.07 -6.36
C THR A 160 -12.38 4.86 -5.05
N GLN A 161 -13.56 5.12 -4.47
CA GLN A 161 -13.64 5.89 -3.21
C GLN A 161 -13.00 5.17 -2.03
N VAL A 162 -13.22 3.86 -1.91
CA VAL A 162 -12.64 3.09 -0.81
C VAL A 162 -11.13 2.95 -0.97
N SER A 163 -10.63 2.76 -2.19
CA SER A 163 -9.19 2.76 -2.47
C SER A 163 -8.55 4.11 -2.14
N PHE A 164 -9.18 5.22 -2.52
CA PHE A 164 -8.71 6.55 -2.18
C PHE A 164 -8.66 6.78 -0.66
N ALA A 165 -9.72 6.41 0.07
CA ALA A 165 -9.76 6.51 1.52
C ALA A 165 -8.67 5.66 2.20
N THR A 166 -8.44 4.45 1.69
CA THR A 166 -7.40 3.54 2.19
C THR A 166 -6.00 4.14 2.00
N ASN A 167 -5.72 4.71 0.83
CA ASN A 167 -4.44 5.37 0.55
C ASN A 167 -4.23 6.62 1.41
N GLN A 168 -5.28 7.38 1.72
CA GLN A 168 -5.16 8.48 2.67
C GLN A 168 -4.78 8.02 4.08
N ILE A 169 -5.34 6.90 4.54
CA ILE A 169 -4.99 6.33 5.84
C ILE A 169 -3.53 5.88 5.84
N TRP A 170 -3.07 5.23 4.76
CA TRP A 170 -1.66 4.84 4.57
C TRP A 170 -0.71 6.04 4.75
N LEU A 171 -1.00 7.13 4.04
CA LEU A 171 -0.21 8.35 4.09
C LEU A 171 -0.19 8.96 5.51
N ARG A 172 -1.35 9.04 6.17
CA ARG A 172 -1.49 9.60 7.53
C ARG A 172 -0.73 8.78 8.57
N LEU A 173 -0.85 7.44 8.53
CA LEU A 173 -0.14 6.54 9.44
C LEU A 173 1.37 6.70 9.29
N THR A 174 1.84 6.70 8.05
CA THR A 174 3.25 6.84 7.70
C THR A 174 3.81 8.18 8.18
N ALA A 175 3.10 9.28 7.90
CA ALA A 175 3.47 10.62 8.36
C ALA A 175 3.53 10.73 9.89
N ALA A 176 2.54 10.16 10.59
CA ALA A 176 2.48 10.16 12.05
C ALA A 176 3.66 9.42 12.68
N ILE A 177 3.93 8.19 12.22
CA ILE A 177 5.01 7.36 12.77
C ILE A 177 6.35 8.01 12.51
N ARG A 178 6.65 8.43 11.28
CA ARG A 178 7.94 9.06 10.96
C ARG A 178 8.18 10.31 11.77
N SER A 179 7.17 11.16 11.93
CA SER A 179 7.28 12.37 12.75
C SER A 179 7.54 12.08 14.22
N VAL A 180 6.82 11.11 14.83
CA VAL A 180 7.01 10.73 16.23
C VAL A 180 8.35 10.04 16.46
N VAL A 181 8.74 9.12 15.58
CA VAL A 181 10.03 8.40 15.66
C VAL A 181 11.19 9.39 15.51
N PHE A 182 11.14 10.26 14.51
CA PHE A 182 12.15 11.30 14.29
C PHE A 182 12.26 12.24 15.49
N SER A 183 11.13 12.73 16.03
CA SER A 183 11.12 13.61 17.21
C SER A 183 11.74 12.95 18.43
N LYS A 184 11.44 11.67 18.68
CA LYS A 184 12.00 10.90 19.80
C LYS A 184 13.48 10.60 19.58
N ALA A 185 13.87 10.26 18.36
CA ALA A 185 15.25 9.99 18.00
C ALA A 185 16.15 11.24 18.15
N MET A 186 15.70 12.39 17.67
CA MET A 186 16.43 13.66 17.79
C MET A 186 16.62 14.09 19.24
N ARG A 187 15.59 13.95 20.09
CA ARG A 187 15.72 14.21 21.53
C ARG A 187 16.78 13.31 22.17
N LYS A 188 16.79 12.02 21.81
CA LYS A 188 17.78 11.06 22.30
C LYS A 188 19.20 11.41 21.83
N CYS A 189 19.38 11.81 20.58
CA CYS A 189 20.67 12.29 20.07
C CYS A 189 21.18 13.53 20.80
N ALA A 190 20.32 14.54 21.02
CA ALA A 190 20.69 15.75 21.73
C ALA A 190 21.13 15.46 23.17
N HIS A 191 20.49 14.49 23.85
CA HIS A 191 20.91 14.06 25.19
C HIS A 191 22.28 13.35 25.17
N LEU A 192 22.56 12.55 24.15
CA LEU A 192 23.81 11.79 24.02
C LEU A 192 25.00 12.63 23.57
N GLN A 193 24.79 13.66 22.76
CA GLN A 193 25.84 14.64 22.43
C GLN A 193 26.29 15.45 23.64
N ARG A 194 25.43 15.56 24.67
CA ARG A 194 25.73 16.29 25.90
C ARG A 194 26.51 15.45 26.93
N SER A 195 26.62 14.14 26.74
CA SER A 195 27.54 13.29 27.51
C SER A 195 28.92 13.31 26.83
N GLU A 196 29.95 13.76 27.54
CA GLU A 196 31.32 13.92 27.04
C GLU A 196 31.89 12.60 26.46
N GLY A 197 32.54 12.68 25.29
CA GLY A 197 33.35 11.60 24.71
C GLY A 197 32.73 10.75 23.58
N ALA A 198 31.65 11.20 22.94
CA ALA A 198 30.85 10.37 22.03
C ALA A 198 30.75 10.85 20.57
N GLU A 199 31.77 11.52 20.01
CA GLU A 199 31.69 12.02 18.61
C GLU A 199 31.55 10.88 17.58
N ASP A 200 32.40 9.84 17.65
CA ASP A 200 32.30 8.66 16.77
C ASP A 200 31.01 7.85 17.03
N ALA A 201 30.59 7.79 18.29
CA ALA A 201 29.33 7.15 18.68
C ALA A 201 28.10 7.95 18.24
N ALA A 202 28.21 9.27 18.03
CA ALA A 202 27.13 10.11 17.53
C ALA A 202 26.92 9.91 16.02
N ALA A 203 28.00 9.75 15.25
CA ALA A 203 27.94 9.44 13.83
C ALA A 203 27.26 8.09 13.55
N HIS A 204 27.65 7.03 14.26
CA HIS A 204 27.00 5.71 14.15
C HIS A 204 25.51 5.78 14.50
N LYS A 205 25.15 6.51 15.56
CA LYS A 205 23.74 6.68 15.96
C LYS A 205 22.92 7.48 14.97
N ALA A 206 23.50 8.43 14.25
CA ALA A 206 22.80 9.14 13.19
C ALA A 206 22.38 8.19 12.05
N VAL A 207 23.25 7.23 11.71
CA VAL A 207 22.93 6.17 10.73
C VAL A 207 21.82 5.26 11.24
N ASP A 208 21.90 4.82 12.50
CA ASP A 208 20.86 3.99 13.12
C ASP A 208 19.50 4.69 13.13
N ILE A 209 19.48 5.99 13.41
CA ILE A 209 18.25 6.80 13.40
C ILE A 209 17.69 6.94 11.99
N ASN A 210 18.54 7.16 10.98
CA ASN A 210 18.09 7.22 9.61
C ASN A 210 17.45 5.90 9.17
N ASN A 211 18.06 4.77 9.55
CA ASN A 211 17.48 3.46 9.27
C ASN A 211 16.14 3.26 10.01
N LEU A 212 16.08 3.63 11.29
CA LEU A 212 14.86 3.55 12.10
C LEU A 212 13.70 4.37 11.51
N VAL A 213 13.99 5.57 11.01
CA VAL A 213 12.97 6.47 10.43
C VAL A 213 12.54 6.03 9.03
N ASN A 214 13.44 5.43 8.24
CA ASN A 214 13.15 5.10 6.85
C ASN A 214 12.69 3.64 6.65
N SER A 215 13.42 2.67 7.21
CA SER A 215 13.11 1.24 7.10
C SER A 215 12.08 0.84 8.16
N ASP A 216 12.47 0.88 9.44
CA ASP A 216 11.67 0.29 10.51
C ASP A 216 10.30 0.95 10.67
N ALA A 217 10.22 2.28 10.51
CA ALA A 217 8.95 2.99 10.53
C ALA A 217 7.99 2.50 9.44
N THR A 218 8.50 2.21 8.24
CA THR A 218 7.70 1.68 7.13
C THR A 218 7.22 0.27 7.44
N ASP A 219 8.10 -0.57 7.98
CA ASP A 219 7.77 -1.94 8.36
C ASP A 219 6.70 -1.98 9.46
N VAL A 220 6.73 -1.04 10.41
CA VAL A 220 5.69 -0.90 11.45
C VAL A 220 4.34 -0.47 10.85
N VAL A 221 4.31 0.44 9.87
CA VAL A 221 3.07 0.80 9.16
C VAL A 221 2.53 -0.44 8.44
N MET A 222 3.39 -1.14 7.70
CA MET A 222 3.04 -2.36 6.98
C MET A 222 2.47 -3.41 7.93
N ALA A 223 3.15 -3.70 9.03
CA ALA A 223 2.70 -4.64 10.04
C ALA A 223 1.31 -4.26 10.61
N THR A 224 1.09 -2.98 10.90
CA THR A 224 -0.20 -2.46 11.39
C THR A 224 -1.32 -2.75 10.39
N LEU A 225 -1.08 -2.53 9.10
CA LEU A 225 -2.08 -2.81 8.07
C LEU A 225 -2.24 -4.29 7.77
N LYS A 226 -1.17 -5.09 7.85
CA LYS A 226 -1.28 -6.55 7.76
C LYS A 226 -2.16 -7.10 8.89
N VAL A 227 -2.03 -6.58 10.11
CA VAL A 227 -2.93 -6.93 11.22
C VAL A 227 -4.37 -6.55 10.90
N HIS A 228 -4.61 -5.37 10.30
CA HIS A 228 -5.94 -4.99 9.85
C HIS A 228 -6.49 -5.96 8.79
N SER A 229 -5.73 -6.26 7.75
CA SER A 229 -6.12 -7.25 6.73
C SER A 229 -6.33 -8.66 7.30
N LEU A 230 -5.57 -9.05 8.34
CA LEU A 230 -5.63 -10.38 8.93
C LEU A 230 -6.99 -10.71 9.54
N TRP A 231 -7.66 -9.73 10.15
CA TRP A 231 -9.01 -9.94 10.70
C TRP A 231 -10.12 -9.68 9.69
N LEU A 232 -9.87 -8.84 8.67
CA LEU A 232 -10.83 -8.62 7.59
C LEU A 232 -10.97 -9.80 6.64
N LEU A 233 -9.86 -10.46 6.31
CA LEU A 233 -9.86 -11.58 5.38
C LEU A 233 -10.80 -12.74 5.77
N PRO A 234 -10.81 -13.25 7.01
CA PRO A 234 -11.76 -14.29 7.41
C PRO A 234 -13.21 -13.79 7.40
N LEU A 235 -13.45 -12.53 7.77
CA LEU A 235 -14.78 -11.91 7.69
C LEU A 235 -15.25 -11.81 6.23
N GLN A 236 -14.36 -11.43 5.33
CA GLN A 236 -14.62 -11.38 3.88
C GLN A 236 -14.96 -12.77 3.33
N ILE A 237 -14.19 -13.80 3.70
CA ILE A 237 -14.49 -15.19 3.30
C ILE A 237 -15.86 -15.59 3.83
N ALA A 238 -16.17 -15.35 5.10
CA ALA A 238 -17.46 -15.70 5.70
C ALA A 238 -18.63 -15.04 4.96
N VAL A 239 -18.54 -13.73 4.67
CA VAL A 239 -19.57 -12.98 3.94
C VAL A 239 -19.74 -13.49 2.50
N VAL A 240 -18.62 -13.72 1.79
CA VAL A 240 -18.63 -14.24 0.41
C VAL A 240 -19.21 -15.65 0.36
N THR A 241 -18.83 -16.53 1.29
CA THR A 241 -19.38 -17.88 1.38
C THR A 241 -20.88 -17.86 1.71
N PHE A 242 -21.32 -16.97 2.61
CA PHE A 242 -22.75 -16.80 2.90
C PHE A 242 -23.55 -16.34 1.67
N LEU A 243 -23.02 -15.37 0.91
CA LEU A 243 -23.61 -14.91 -0.34
C LEU A 243 -23.59 -15.98 -1.44
N LEU A 244 -22.56 -16.82 -1.48
CA LEU A 244 -22.50 -17.92 -2.44
C LEU A 244 -23.48 -19.02 -2.07
N TYR A 245 -23.66 -19.29 -0.77
CA TYR A 245 -24.64 -20.24 -0.27
C TYR A 245 -26.06 -19.85 -0.67
N SER A 246 -26.42 -18.56 -0.63
CA SER A 246 -27.77 -18.12 -1.04
C SER A 246 -28.05 -18.29 -2.54
N VAL A 247 -27.01 -18.44 -3.38
CA VAL A 247 -27.15 -18.58 -4.84
C VAL A 247 -26.98 -20.03 -5.31
N LEU A 248 -25.99 -20.75 -4.78
CA LEU A 248 -25.60 -22.10 -5.23
C LEU A 248 -25.93 -23.21 -4.23
N ASP A 249 -26.53 -22.87 -3.09
CA ASP A 249 -26.87 -23.79 -2.01
C ASP A 249 -25.67 -24.67 -1.58
N VAL A 250 -25.83 -25.99 -1.47
CA VAL A 250 -24.80 -26.91 -0.95
C VAL A 250 -23.54 -26.95 -1.83
N ALA A 251 -23.63 -26.59 -3.12
CA ALA A 251 -22.48 -26.60 -4.04
C ALA A 251 -21.38 -25.59 -3.63
N ALA A 252 -21.75 -24.52 -2.91
CA ALA A 252 -20.78 -23.54 -2.39
C ALA A 252 -19.74 -24.19 -1.44
N PHE A 253 -20.15 -25.20 -0.65
CA PHE A 253 -19.27 -25.86 0.30
C PHE A 253 -18.20 -26.72 -0.38
N ALA A 254 -18.50 -27.30 -1.55
CA ALA A 254 -17.51 -28.05 -2.33
C ALA A 254 -16.37 -27.13 -2.81
N GLY A 255 -16.71 -25.92 -3.27
CA GLY A 255 -15.73 -24.90 -3.66
C GLY A 255 -14.86 -24.45 -2.49
N VAL A 256 -15.48 -24.14 -1.34
CA VAL A 256 -14.75 -23.76 -0.12
C VAL A 256 -13.83 -24.88 0.36
N ALA A 257 -14.26 -26.15 0.27
CA ALA A 257 -13.44 -27.30 0.64
C ALA A 257 -12.18 -27.41 -0.23
N VAL A 258 -12.31 -27.27 -1.55
CA VAL A 258 -11.17 -27.31 -2.48
C VAL A 258 -10.20 -26.16 -2.21
N ILE A 259 -10.72 -24.95 -1.97
CA ILE A 259 -9.91 -23.78 -1.62
C ILE A 259 -9.16 -24.03 -0.30
N ALA A 260 -9.84 -24.53 0.73
CA ALA A 260 -9.23 -24.82 2.03
C ALA A 260 -8.12 -25.88 1.92
N VAL A 261 -8.33 -26.94 1.14
CA VAL A 261 -7.31 -27.97 0.87
C VAL A 261 -6.12 -27.37 0.13
N SER A 262 -6.35 -26.52 -0.87
CA SER A 262 -5.28 -25.81 -1.59
C SER A 262 -4.46 -24.90 -0.67
N LEU A 263 -5.12 -24.13 0.20
CA LEU A 263 -4.46 -23.29 1.20
C LEU A 263 -3.62 -24.12 2.18
N PHE A 264 -4.16 -25.25 2.66
CA PHE A 264 -3.44 -26.15 3.54
C PHE A 264 -2.21 -26.77 2.86
N GLY A 265 -2.35 -27.18 1.60
CA GLY A 265 -1.23 -27.64 0.77
C GLY A 265 -0.14 -26.57 0.64
N ASN A 266 -0.52 -25.33 0.30
CA ASN A 266 0.40 -24.21 0.22
C ASN A 266 1.10 -23.93 1.56
N TYR A 267 0.38 -23.97 2.68
CA TYR A 267 0.98 -23.80 4.01
C TYR A 267 2.04 -24.86 4.31
N LEU A 268 1.78 -26.13 3.97
CA LEU A 268 2.75 -27.20 4.16
C LEU A 268 3.98 -27.03 3.26
N LEU A 269 3.79 -26.62 2.00
CA LEU A 269 4.89 -26.32 1.09
C LEU A 269 5.75 -25.16 1.61
N SER A 270 5.14 -24.05 2.02
CA SER A 270 5.85 -22.91 2.60
C SER A 270 6.62 -23.29 3.86
N LYS A 271 6.03 -24.14 4.73
CA LYS A 271 6.72 -24.64 5.92
C LYS A 271 7.93 -25.50 5.55
N LYS A 272 7.80 -26.38 4.57
CA LYS A 272 8.92 -27.21 4.09
C LYS A 272 10.02 -26.38 3.44
N MET A 273 9.66 -25.38 2.64
CA MET A 273 10.60 -24.42 2.03
C MET A 273 11.33 -23.61 3.10
N ALA A 274 10.62 -23.06 4.09
CA ALA A 274 11.23 -22.31 5.19
C ALA A 274 12.19 -23.15 6.04
N THR A 275 11.98 -24.47 6.14
CA THR A 275 12.88 -25.37 6.86
C THR A 275 14.08 -25.79 6.01
N SER A 276 13.94 -25.77 4.68
CA SER A 276 15.01 -26.10 3.73
C SER A 276 15.89 -24.89 3.37
N ASP A 277 15.43 -23.66 3.67
CA ASP A 277 16.09 -22.41 3.31
C ASP A 277 16.97 -21.83 4.43
N ASN A 278 17.75 -22.70 5.10
CA ASN A 278 18.96 -22.28 5.83
C ASN A 278 20.16 -22.13 4.88
N GLY A 279 19.94 -22.06 3.56
CA GLY A 279 21.00 -22.15 2.55
C GLY A 279 20.86 -21.33 1.26
N ALA A 280 19.71 -20.77 0.88
CA ALA A 280 19.61 -20.01 -0.38
C ALA A 280 18.37 -19.09 -0.44
N ALA A 281 18.44 -17.96 0.27
CA ALA A 281 17.44 -16.90 0.22
C ALA A 281 17.01 -16.55 -1.21
N SER A 282 15.82 -16.98 -1.58
CA SER A 282 15.05 -16.46 -2.72
C SER A 282 13.60 -16.92 -2.65
N THR A 283 12.85 -16.39 -1.69
CA THR A 283 11.39 -16.53 -1.71
C THR A 283 10.78 -15.39 -2.54
N PRO A 284 9.89 -15.67 -3.51
CA PRO A 284 8.97 -14.66 -4.01
C PRO A 284 7.97 -14.39 -2.89
N ALA A 285 8.12 -13.25 -2.22
CA ALA A 285 7.15 -12.79 -1.25
C ALA A 285 5.80 -12.59 -1.97
N VAL A 286 4.74 -13.27 -1.50
CA VAL A 286 3.37 -12.93 -1.90
C VAL A 286 3.05 -11.57 -1.29
N CYS A 287 3.34 -10.53 -2.04
CA CYS A 287 3.01 -9.17 -1.68
C CYS A 287 1.52 -8.93 -1.96
N VAL A 288 0.69 -9.07 -0.93
CA VAL A 288 -0.68 -8.53 -0.96
C VAL A 288 -0.57 -7.01 -0.98
N VAL A 289 -0.64 -6.45 -2.19
CA VAL A 289 -0.77 -5.01 -2.47
C VAL A 289 -2.21 -4.81 -2.98
N ASP A 290 -2.95 -3.91 -2.34
CA ASP A 290 -4.27 -3.42 -2.79
C ASP A 290 -5.39 -4.46 -2.99
N GLY A 291 -5.46 -5.50 -2.16
CA GLY A 291 -6.63 -6.39 -2.12
C GLY A 291 -6.89 -7.21 -3.39
N THR A 292 -5.96 -7.19 -4.34
CA THR A 292 -5.94 -8.09 -5.51
C THR A 292 -4.82 -9.10 -5.31
N PHE A 293 -5.12 -10.38 -5.55
CA PHE A 293 -4.12 -11.44 -5.59
C PHE A 293 -3.28 -11.23 -6.87
N SER A 294 -2.27 -10.38 -6.80
CA SER A 294 -1.32 -10.18 -7.88
C SER A 294 -0.11 -11.08 -7.62
N TRP A 295 0.16 -12.01 -8.53
CA TRP A 295 1.46 -12.66 -8.59
C TRP A 295 2.46 -11.56 -8.97
N SER A 296 3.32 -11.15 -8.05
CA SER A 296 4.49 -10.36 -8.44
C SER A 296 5.35 -11.26 -9.31
N ASP A 297 5.36 -11.02 -10.62
CA ASP A 297 6.38 -11.59 -11.48
C ASP A 297 7.75 -11.23 -10.87
N PRO A 298 8.56 -12.21 -10.43
CA PRO A 298 9.94 -11.92 -10.11
C PRO A 298 10.55 -11.39 -11.41
N SER A 299 10.92 -10.11 -11.40
CA SER A 299 11.49 -9.40 -12.54
C SER A 299 12.39 -10.32 -13.35
N ALA A 300 12.28 -10.32 -14.67
CA ALA A 300 13.03 -11.21 -15.58
C ALA A 300 14.55 -11.30 -15.30
N SER A 301 15.11 -10.33 -14.56
CA SER A 301 16.46 -10.36 -13.98
C SER A 301 16.72 -11.46 -12.94
N ALA A 302 15.74 -11.88 -12.14
CA ALA A 302 15.90 -12.93 -11.13
C ALA A 302 15.91 -14.32 -11.77
N LEU A 303 15.05 -14.56 -12.76
CA LEU A 303 15.09 -15.80 -13.56
C LEU A 303 16.34 -15.87 -14.44
N SER A 304 16.81 -14.75 -15.00
CA SER A 304 18.05 -14.74 -15.78
C SER A 304 19.28 -14.98 -14.90
N GLN A 305 19.35 -14.38 -13.70
CA GLN A 305 20.43 -14.66 -12.75
C GLN A 305 20.38 -16.11 -12.23
N PHE A 306 19.20 -16.67 -11.99
CA PHE A 306 19.05 -18.07 -11.56
C PHE A 306 19.44 -19.05 -12.67
N LEU A 307 19.04 -18.78 -13.93
CA LEU A 307 19.42 -19.61 -15.07
C LEU A 307 20.92 -19.52 -15.38
N LEU A 308 21.52 -18.32 -15.32
CA LEU A 308 22.96 -18.15 -15.50
C LEU A 308 23.76 -18.90 -14.43
N ARG A 309 23.35 -18.78 -13.16
CA ARG A 309 24.02 -19.44 -12.04
C ARG A 309 23.91 -20.96 -12.08
N ASN A 310 22.79 -21.51 -12.57
CA ASN A 310 22.65 -22.95 -12.78
C ASN A 310 23.44 -23.45 -14.00
N ILE A 311 23.56 -22.64 -15.07
CA ILE A 311 24.38 -22.98 -16.24
C ILE A 311 25.86 -23.01 -15.87
N ASP A 312 26.34 -22.06 -15.05
CA ASP A 312 27.73 -22.04 -14.60
C ASP A 312 28.05 -23.20 -13.65
N LEU A 313 27.14 -23.56 -12.72
CA LEU A 313 27.30 -24.74 -11.87
C LEU A 313 27.35 -26.04 -12.67
N VAL A 314 26.54 -26.17 -13.73
CA VAL A 314 26.58 -27.33 -14.63
C VAL A 314 27.86 -27.34 -15.48
N ARG A 315 28.36 -26.16 -15.89
CA ARG A 315 29.62 -26.01 -16.63
C ARG A 315 30.83 -26.39 -15.77
N ASP A 316 30.87 -25.96 -14.51
CA ASP A 316 31.94 -26.30 -13.56
C ASP A 316 31.92 -27.77 -13.17
N ALA A 317 30.73 -28.36 -12.95
CA ALA A 317 30.59 -29.79 -12.71
C ALA A 317 31.04 -30.64 -13.92
N LYS A 318 30.90 -30.12 -15.14
CA LYS A 318 31.38 -30.76 -16.36
C LYS A 318 32.89 -30.60 -16.57
N HIS A 319 33.49 -29.51 -16.09
CA HIS A 319 34.93 -29.29 -16.13
C HIS A 319 35.67 -30.16 -15.10
N SER A 320 35.11 -30.28 -13.88
CA SER A 320 35.63 -31.16 -12.83
C SER A 320 35.54 -32.66 -13.20
N ARG A 321 34.51 -33.08 -13.96
CA ARG A 321 34.45 -34.46 -14.49
C ARG A 321 35.39 -34.74 -15.66
N GLY A 322 35.93 -33.70 -16.31
CA GLY A 322 36.89 -33.86 -17.40
C GLY A 322 38.34 -34.03 -16.92
N THR A 323 38.64 -33.59 -15.69
CA THR A 323 39.98 -33.64 -15.10
C THR A 323 40.26 -34.91 -14.29
N ASP A 324 39.23 -35.67 -13.88
CA ASP A 324 39.38 -36.91 -13.10
C ASP A 324 39.46 -38.20 -13.97
N GLY A 325 39.56 -38.06 -15.29
CA GLY A 325 39.59 -39.20 -16.23
C GLY A 325 40.98 -39.76 -16.57
N HIS A 326 42.06 -39.27 -15.95
CA HIS A 326 43.44 -39.62 -16.31
C HIS A 326 44.36 -39.77 -15.08
N GLU A 327 43.98 -40.61 -14.12
CA GLU A 327 44.92 -41.26 -13.20
C GLU A 327 44.31 -42.63 -12.84
N VAL A 328 44.83 -43.75 -13.37
CA VAL A 328 45.85 -44.61 -12.74
C VAL A 328 45.24 -45.36 -11.55
N VAL A 329 45.23 -46.70 -11.41
CA VAL A 329 45.88 -47.83 -12.10
C VAL A 329 45.38 -49.12 -11.40
N GLU A 330 45.51 -50.24 -12.10
CA GLU A 330 45.75 -51.62 -11.61
C GLU A 330 45.30 -51.99 -10.17
N LEU A 331 44.31 -52.88 -10.09
CA LEU A 331 44.43 -54.31 -9.74
C LEU A 331 43.04 -54.91 -9.55
#